data_AF-A0AAJ1N7Z8-F1
#
_entry.id   AF-A0AAJ1N7Z8-F1
#
_cell.length_a   1.000
_cell.length_b   1.000
_cell.length_c   1.000
_cell.angle_alpha   90.00
_cell.angle_beta   90.00
_cell.angle_gamma   90.00
#
_symmetry.space_group_name_H-M   'P 1'
#
loop_
_entity.id
_entity.type
_entity.pdbx_description
1 polymer ?
#
loop_
_entity_poly.entity_id
_entity_poly.type
_entity_poly.pdbx_seq_one_letter_code
_entity_poly.pdbx_strand_id
1 'polypeptide(L)' 'MDDFLVIRAATTGVSIGSIFEWNEELSDGRLARRFWYVLRIFTYGTASVGSLYYCIPARNFSQSALGTDHEQR' A
#
# COMPACT_ATOMS: atom_id res chain seq x y z
N MET A 1 6.71 -19.39 8.17
CA MET A 1 6.72 -18.10 8.89
C MET A 1 5.92 -17.14 8.03
N ASP A 2 4.99 -16.38 8.60
CA ASP A 2 4.28 -15.33 7.85
C ASP A 2 5.23 -14.15 7.66
N ASP A 3 5.59 -13.86 6.41
CA ASP A 3 6.36 -12.68 6.06
C ASP A 3 5.42 -11.47 5.96
N PHE A 4 5.66 -10.46 6.81
CA PHE A 4 4.88 -9.23 6.81
C PHE A 4 5.67 -8.11 6.15
N LEU A 5 5.00 -7.32 5.31
CA LEU A 5 5.58 -6.12 4.72
C LEU A 5 5.33 -4.91 5.63
N VAL A 6 6.39 -4.15 5.90
CA VAL A 6 6.34 -2.98 6.79
C VAL A 6 6.80 -1.74 6.03
N ILE A 7 6.00 -0.68 6.06
CA ILE A 7 6.36 0.63 5.54
C ILE A 7 6.62 1.58 6.71
N ARG A 8 7.72 2.34 6.63
CA ARG A 8 7.91 3.57 7.40
C ARG A 8 7.72 4.75 6.48
N ALA A 9 6.78 5.63 6.81
CA ALA A 9 6.54 6.84 6.03
C ALA A 9 6.69 8.08 6.90
N ALA A 10 7.26 9.15 6.36
CA ALA A 10 7.40 10.45 7.02
C ALA A 10 6.10 11.26 7.04
N THR A 11 4.95 10.57 7.07
CA THR A 11 3.62 11.16 7.07
C THR A 11 2.91 10.88 8.39
N THR A 12 1.98 11.75 8.76
CA THR A 12 1.18 11.63 9.97
C THR A 12 -0.29 11.52 9.60
N GLY A 13 -1.10 10.85 10.43
CA GLY A 13 -2.56 10.76 10.22
C GLY A 13 -3.01 9.74 9.18
N VAL A 14 -2.16 8.77 8.83
CA VAL A 14 -2.58 7.61 8.03
C VAL A 14 -3.38 6.66 8.91
N SER A 15 -4.56 6.25 8.43
CA SER A 15 -5.49 5.37 9.15
C SER A 15 -5.34 3.92 8.71
N ILE A 16 -5.75 2.99 9.58
CA ILE A 16 -6.04 1.61 9.14
C ILE A 16 -7.13 1.68 8.08
N GLY A 17 -6.96 0.93 6.99
CA GLY A 17 -7.87 1.02 5.84
C GLY A 17 -7.38 1.90 4.69
N SER A 18 -6.36 2.72 4.92
CA SER A 18 -5.75 3.54 3.86
C SER A 18 -4.93 2.70 2.88
N ILE A 19 -4.70 3.25 1.69
CA ILE A 19 -3.83 2.69 0.65
C ILE A 19 -2.60 3.57 0.49
N PHE A 20 -1.42 2.99 0.54
CA PHE A 20 -0.20 3.60 0.02
C PHE A 20 -0.06 3.29 -1.47
N GLU A 21 0.29 4.31 -2.24
CA GLU A 21 0.49 4.20 -3.68
C GLU A 21 1.83 4.82 -4.06
N TRP A 22 2.62 4.12 -4.87
CA TRP A 22 3.84 4.65 -5.48
C TRP A 22 4.17 3.94 -6.79
N ASN A 23 5.09 4.54 -7.56
CA ASN A 23 5.71 3.89 -8.71
C ASN A 23 7.04 3.26 -8.27
N GLU A 24 7.13 1.95 -8.42
CA GLU A 24 8.32 1.16 -8.12
C GLU A 24 9.13 0.95 -9.41
N GLU A 25 10.41 1.32 -9.39
CA GLU A 25 11.31 1.01 -10.50
C GLU A 25 11.76 -0.44 -10.41
N LEU A 26 11.48 -1.21 -11.45
CA LEU A 26 11.88 -2.59 -11.59
C LEU A 26 13.32 -2.67 -12.11
N SER A 27 13.96 -3.83 -11.93
CA SER A 27 15.33 -4.09 -12.36
C SER A 27 15.57 -3.90 -13.86
N ASP A 28 14.51 -3.93 -14.66
CA ASP A 28 14.51 -3.73 -16.10
C ASP A 28 14.22 -2.27 -16.54
N GLY A 29 14.18 -1.34 -15.58
CA GLY A 29 13.93 0.08 -15.81
C GLY A 29 12.46 0.44 -16.04
N ARG A 30 11.53 -0.52 -15.98
CA ARG A 30 10.09 -0.23 -16.04
C ARG A 30 9.58 0.26 -14.69
N LEU A 31 8.60 1.17 -14.73
CA LEU A 31 7.87 1.60 -13.54
C LEU A 31 6.61 0.76 -13.34
N ALA A 32 6.46 0.17 -12.16
CA ALA A 32 5.27 -0.55 -11.74
C ALA A 32 4.52 0.25 -10.67
N ARG A 33 3.27 0.61 -10.93
CA ARG A 33 2.40 1.22 -9.92
C ARG A 33 2.02 0.16 -8.87
N ARG A 34 2.28 0.45 -7.59
CA ARG A 34 2.02 -0.45 -6.45
C ARG A 34 0.99 0.16 -5.51
N PHE A 35 0.18 -0.71 -4.91
CA PHE A 35 -0.85 -0.35 -3.95
C PHE A 35 -0.74 -1.26 -2.74
N TRP A 36 -0.57 -0.69 -1.54
CA TRP A 36 -0.42 -1.46 -0.32
C TRP A 36 -1.45 -0.99 0.72
N TYR A 37 -2.24 -1.93 1.22
CA TYR A 37 -3.31 -1.68 2.19
C TYR A 37 -2.76 -1.68 3.62
N VAL A 38 -3.06 -0.63 4.38
CA VAL A 38 -2.65 -0.50 5.79
C VAL A 38 -3.55 -1.36 6.67
N LEU A 39 -3.02 -2.49 7.13
CA LEU A 39 -3.70 -3.43 8.00
C LEU A 39 -3.59 -3.02 9.48
N ARG A 40 -2.39 -2.64 9.92
CA ARG A 40 -2.11 -2.23 11.32
C ARG A 40 -1.05 -1.14 11.39
N ILE A 41 -1.09 -0.39 12.49
CA ILE A 41 -0.15 0.70 12.79
C ILE A 41 0.51 0.38 14.12
N PHE A 42 1.85 0.45 14.15
CA PHE A 42 2.65 0.29 15.35
C PHE A 42 3.46 1.54 15.60
N THR A 43 3.41 2.04 16.83
CA THR A 43 4.26 3.11 17.34
C THR A 43 5.18 2.52 18.38
N TYR A 44 6.46 2.35 18.04
CA TYR A 44 7.48 2.00 19.02
C TYR A 44 8.02 3.29 19.66
N GLY A 45 7.85 3.45 20.98
CA GLY A 45 8.47 4.57 21.73
C GLY A 45 9.98 4.36 21.87
N THR A 46 10.84 5.38 21.91
CA THR A 46 10.68 6.78 22.36
C THR A 46 11.05 7.82 21.28
N ALA A 47 10.10 8.68 20.92
CA ALA A 47 10.25 10.01 20.32
C ALA A 47 11.32 10.20 19.22
N SER A 48 11.06 9.74 17.98
CA SER A 48 11.55 10.36 16.71
C SER A 48 11.35 9.48 15.46
N VAL A 49 11.04 8.19 15.60
CA VAL A 49 11.11 7.23 14.47
C VAL A 49 9.88 7.21 13.54
N GLY A 50 8.78 7.87 13.93
CA GLY A 50 7.53 7.87 13.16
C GLY A 50 6.69 6.59 13.36
N SER A 51 5.60 6.47 12.59
CA SER A 51 4.71 5.31 12.62
C SER A 51 5.19 4.23 11.65
N LEU A 52 5.08 2.96 12.06
CA LEU A 52 5.28 1.80 11.18
C LEU A 52 3.93 1.21 10.78
N TYR A 53 3.78 0.96 9.48
CA TYR A 53 2.54 0.48 8.88
C TYR A 53 2.75 -0.96 8.40
N TYR A 54 1.98 -1.89 8.94
CA TYR A 54 1.91 -3.25 8.43
C TYR A 54 0.94 -3.27 7.26
N CYS A 55 1.45 -3.74 6.14
CA CYS A 55 0.76 -3.62 4.87
C CYS A 55 0.54 -4.97 4.18
N ILE A 56 -0.58 -5.08 3.48
CA ILE A 56 -0.87 -6.19 2.57
C ILE A 56 -0.78 -5.66 1.13
N PRO A 57 -0.07 -6.33 0.21
CA PRO A 57 -0.11 -5.99 -1.20
C PRO A 57 -1.55 -6.04 -1.73
N ALA A 58 -2.00 -4.95 -2.34
CA ALA A 58 -3.28 -4.88 -3.01
C ALA A 58 -3.11 -5.05 -4.52
N ARG A 59 -4.14 -5.58 -5.19
CA ARG A 59 -4.19 -5.60 -6.66
C ARG A 59 -4.33 -4.18 -7.20
N ASN A 60 -3.92 -4.00 -8.45
CA ASN A 60 -4.11 -2.73 -9.15
C ASN A 60 -5.60 -2.38 -9.17
N PHE A 61 -5.94 -1.18 -8.67
CA PHE A 61 -7.27 -0.60 -8.79
C PHE A 61 -7.48 0.00 -10.18
N SER A 62 -6.97 -0.64 -11.24
CA SER A 62 -7.25 -0.18 -12.60
C SER A 62 -8.76 -0.27 -12.84
N GLN A 63 -9.30 0.67 -13.61
CA GLN A 63 -10.73 0.70 -13.96
C GLN A 63 -11.22 -0.61 -14.60
N SER A 64 -10.30 -1.38 -15.20
CA SER A 64 -10.54 -2.74 -15.71
C SER A 64 -10.70 -3.82 -14.63
N ALA A 65 -10.16 -3.63 -13.42
CA ALA A 65 -10.25 -4.56 -12.30
C ALA A 65 -11.49 -4.33 -11.42
N LEU A 66 -12.11 -3.15 -11.53
CA LEU A 66 -13.35 -2.79 -10.82
C LEU A 66 -14.63 -3.26 -11.54
N GLY A 67 -14.51 -4.01 -12.64
CA GLY A 67 -15.67 -4.51 -13.37
C GLY A 67 -16.47 -3.36 -13.97
N THR A 68 -16.19 -3.00 -15.22
CA THR A 68 -17.28 -2.56 -16.09
C THR A 68 -18.16 -3.78 -16.36
N ASP A 69 -18.97 -4.17 -15.38
CA ASP A 69 -20.15 -5.05 -15.55
C ASP A 69 -21.28 -4.25 -16.20
N HIS A 70 -20.97 -3.55 -17.29
CA HIS A 70 -21.94 -2.93 -18.18
C HIS A 70 -21.55 -3.30 -19.61
N GLU A 71 -21.57 -4.60 -19.90
CA GLU A 71 -21.66 -5.07 -21.27
C GLU A 71 -23.07 -5.61 -21.56
N GLN A 72 -23.78 -4.81 -22.36
CA GLN A 72 -24.77 -5.16 -23.38
C GLN A 72 -26.13 -5.75 -22.96
N ARG A 73 -27.18 -4.93 -23.15
CA ARG A 73 -28.41 -5.37 -23.81
C ARG A 73 -28.96 -4.29 -24.72
#